data_AF-A0A846KX60-F1
#
_entry.id   AF-A0A846KX60-F1
#
_cell.length_a   1.000
_cell.length_b   1.000
_cell.length_c   1.000
_cell.angle_alpha   90.00
_cell.angle_beta   90.00
_cell.angle_gamma   90.00
#
_symmetry.space_group_name_H-M   'P 1'
#
loop_
_entity.id
_entity.type
_entity.pdbx_description
1 polymer ?
#
loop_
_entity_poly.entity_id
_entity_poly.type
_entity_poly.pdbx_seq_one_letter_code
_entity_poly.pdbx_strand_id
1 'polypeptide(L)' 'AVSLFERFSSRKKDAFQDKILAKLRDEFGGHGTRSVED' A
#
# COMPACT_ATOMS: atom_id res chain seq x y z
N ALA A 1 5.00 18.27 -11.37
CA ALA A 1 6.22 17.53 -10.98
C ALA A 1 5.90 16.30 -10.13
N VAL A 2 5.13 16.44 -9.03
CA VAL A 2 4.77 15.33 -8.10
C VAL A 2 4.16 14.10 -8.79
N SER A 3 3.21 14.29 -9.71
CA SER A 3 2.55 13.22 -10.46
C SER A 3 3.50 12.35 -11.31
N LEU A 4 4.65 12.91 -11.75
CA LEU A 4 5.65 12.19 -12.53
C LEU A 4 6.48 11.27 -11.63
N PHE A 5 6.84 11.75 -10.44
CA PHE A 5 7.54 10.95 -9.43
C PHE A 5 6.66 9.82 -8.90
N GLU A 6 5.37 10.07 -8.68
CA GLU A 6 4.39 9.06 -8.27
C GLU A 6 4.24 7.93 -9.30
N ARG A 7 4.23 8.27 -10.60
CA ARG A 7 4.23 7.28 -11.69
C ARG A 7 5.54 6.49 -11.80
N PHE A 8 6.65 7.05 -11.36
CA PHE A 8 7.92 6.32 -11.30
C PHE A 8 8.00 5.40 -10.08
N SER A 9 7.48 5.83 -8.93
CA SER A 9 7.41 4.97 -7.74
C SER A 9 6.42 3.82 -7.92
N SER A 10 5.29 4.02 -8.61
CA SER A 10 4.29 2.97 -8.82
C SER A 10 4.77 1.78 -9.65
N ARG A 11 5.81 1.97 -10.48
CA ARG A 11 6.42 0.87 -11.26
C ARG A 11 7.36 0.00 -10.43
N LYS A 12 7.70 0.41 -9.20
CA LYS A 12 8.52 -0.39 -8.30
C LYS A 12 7.62 -1.44 -7.65
N LYS A 13 7.79 -2.69 -8.08
CA LYS A 13 7.01 -3.85 -7.63
C LYS A 13 6.99 -4.04 -6.11
N ASP A 14 8.00 -3.51 -5.39
CA ASP A 14 8.16 -3.71 -3.96
C ASP A 14 8.46 -2.41 -3.20
N ALA A 15 7.63 -1.38 -3.43
CA ALA A 15 7.76 -0.13 -2.70
C ALA A 15 7.37 -0.32 -1.22
N PHE A 16 8.36 -0.21 -0.33
CA PHE A 16 8.20 -0.34 1.13
C PHE A 16 7.10 0.58 1.70
N GLN A 17 7.00 1.80 1.18
CA GLN A 17 5.98 2.78 1.58
C GLN A 17 4.56 2.27 1.32
N ASP A 18 4.34 1.58 0.21
CA ASP A 18 3.04 1.04 -0.17
C ASP A 18 2.63 -0.12 0.75
N LYS A 19 3.60 -0.93 1.20
CA LYS A 19 3.37 -1.99 2.19
C LYS A 19 2.98 -1.43 3.56
N ILE A 20 3.66 -0.39 4.02
CA ILE A 20 3.31 0.28 5.28
C ILE A 20 1.91 0.89 5.17
N LEU A 21 1.61 1.61 4.09
CA LEU A 21 0.29 2.19 3.86
C LEU A 21 -0.81 1.12 3.79
N ALA A 22 -0.54 -0.02 3.15
CA ALA A 22 -1.48 -1.14 3.10
C ALA A 22 -1.76 -1.71 4.50
N LYS A 23 -0.72 -1.91 5.32
CA LYS A 23 -0.88 -2.37 6.70
C LYS A 23 -1.60 -1.36 7.59
N LEU A 24 -1.28 -0.08 7.49
CA LEU A 24 -2.00 0.95 8.23
C LEU A 24 -3.48 1.03 7.81
N ARG A 25 -3.80 0.84 6.54
CA ARG A 25 -5.19 0.78 6.06
C ARG A 25 -5.92 -0.46 6.57
N ASP A 26 -5.22 -1.57 6.73
CA ASP A 26 -5.76 -2.81 7.30
C ASP A 26 -6.07 -2.65 8.80
N GLU A 27 -5.10 -2.13 9.56
CA GLU A 27 -5.21 -1.96 11.02
C GLU A 27 -6.18 -0.83 11.43
N PHE A 28 -6.21 0.28 10.69
CA PHE A 28 -6.95 1.50 11.08
C PHE A 28 -8.07 1.89 10.12
N GLY A 29 -8.20 1.26 8.95
CA GLY A 29 -9.16 1.66 7.93
C GLY A 29 -10.61 1.21 8.18
N GLY A 30 -10.90 0.50 9.27
CA GLY A 30 -12.26 0.08 9.67
C GLY A 30 -12.90 -0.97 8.75
N HIS A 31 -12.27 -1.30 7.62
CA HIS A 31 -12.62 -2.37 6.72
C HIS A 31 -11.67 -3.54 6.99
N GLY A 32 -11.96 -4.33 8.02
CA GLY A 32 -11.15 -5.51 8.36
C GLY A 32 -11.03 -6.40 7.12
N THR A 33 -9.82 -6.51 6.56
CA THR A 33 -9.61 -7.49 5.51
C THR A 33 -9.68 -8.85 6.18
N ARG A 34 -10.46 -9.77 5.60
CA ARG A 34 -10.45 -11.17 6.07
C ARG A 34 -9.00 -11.64 5.95
N SER A 35 -8.39 -12.02 7.06
CA SER A 35 -7.19 -12.84 7.08
C SER A 35 -7.46 -14.00 6.13
N VAL A 36 -6.83 -13.99 4.96
CA VAL A 36 -6.75 -15.20 4.14
C VAL A 36 -5.70 -16.05 4.85
N GLU A 37 -6.15 -16.72 5.90
CA GLU A 37 -5.53 -17.95 6.39
C GLU A 37 -6.01 -19.07 5.46
N ASP A 38 -5.15 -19.39 4.48
CA ASP A 38 -4.82 -20.72 3.94
C ASP A 38 -3.71 -20.57 2.87
#